data_AF-Q3J4T5-F1
#
_entry.id   AF-Q3J4T5-F1
#
_cell.length_a   1.000
_cell.length_b   1.000
_cell.length_c   1.000
_cell.angle_alpha   90.00
_cell.angle_beta   90.00
_cell.angle_gamma   90.00
#
_symmetry.space_group_name_H-M   'P 1'
#
loop_
_entity.id
_entity.type
_entity.pdbx_description
1 polymer ?
#
loop_
_entity_poly.entity_id
_entity_poly.type
_entity_poly.pdbx_seq_one_letter_code
_entity_poly.pdbx_strand_id
1 'polypeptide(L)'
;MDRSDRHFTSDSGATVTLTARAFAKMAEFAAKRSQRETGGILIGHYSEDLTIARIEAASDEPPDSRAGRTWFVRGQVGLAEILQRAWREGRYYLGEWHSHPGASPAPSGPDLSAIAKMARHPTFICHRPILVIIGGNFHQQPLLSATLAAKTGVTTQLRAELYSNEHERLLR
;
A
#
# COMPACT_ATOMS: atom_id res chain seq x y z
N MET A 1 -11.15 15.86 5.97
CA MET A 1 -11.88 14.87 5.15
C MET A 1 -11.86 13.57 5.91
N ASP A 2 -13.03 13.02 6.20
CA ASP A 2 -13.14 11.68 6.77
C ASP A 2 -12.56 10.69 5.75
N ARG A 3 -11.45 10.05 6.12
CA ARG A 3 -10.84 9.01 5.30
C ARG A 3 -11.36 7.71 5.89
N SER A 4 -12.45 7.18 5.35
CA SER A 4 -12.91 5.83 5.65
C SER A 4 -11.86 4.79 5.23
N ASP A 5 -12.05 3.54 5.64
CA ASP A 5 -11.29 2.42 5.12
C ASP A 5 -11.38 2.39 3.57
N ARG A 6 -10.46 1.68 2.92
CA ARG A 6 -10.44 1.49 1.48
C ARG A 6 -10.33 0.00 1.20
N HIS A 7 -11.28 -0.53 0.45
CA HIS A 7 -11.35 -1.95 0.15
C HIS A 7 -11.00 -2.18 -1.31
N PHE A 8 -10.19 -3.22 -1.55
CA PHE A 8 -9.78 -3.63 -2.87
C PHE A 8 -9.95 -5.15 -3.00
N THR A 9 -10.48 -5.62 -4.11
CA THR A 9 -10.72 -7.04 -4.36
C THR A 9 -10.16 -7.50 -5.71
N SER A 10 -9.68 -8.74 -5.77
CA SER A 10 -9.36 -9.42 -7.02
C SER A 10 -10.56 -10.21 -7.54
N ASP A 11 -10.55 -10.51 -8.84
CA ASP A 11 -11.55 -11.39 -9.46
C ASP A 11 -11.53 -12.83 -8.85
N SER A 12 -10.44 -13.19 -8.17
CA SER A 12 -10.28 -14.45 -7.42
C SER A 12 -10.67 -14.38 -5.93
N GLY A 13 -11.22 -13.25 -5.47
CA GLY A 13 -11.74 -13.08 -4.11
C GLY A 13 -10.70 -12.66 -3.05
N ALA A 14 -9.45 -12.37 -3.43
CA ALA A 14 -8.49 -11.82 -2.48
C ALA A 14 -8.83 -10.36 -2.15
N THR A 15 -8.84 -10.02 -0.87
CA THR A 15 -9.27 -8.70 -0.37
C THR A 15 -8.14 -7.98 0.35
N VAL A 16 -7.96 -6.70 0.07
CA VAL A 16 -7.05 -5.81 0.81
C VAL A 16 -7.86 -4.65 1.38
N THR A 17 -7.81 -4.50 2.69
CA THR A 17 -8.37 -3.35 3.40
C THR A 17 -7.25 -2.43 3.87
N LEU A 18 -7.18 -1.23 3.32
CA LEU A 18 -6.34 -0.15 3.82
C LEU A 18 -7.15 0.67 4.83
N THR A 19 -6.74 0.65 6.09
CA THR A 19 -7.48 1.37 7.13
C THR A 19 -7.45 2.88 6.91
N ALA A 20 -8.51 3.55 7.37
CA ALA A 20 -8.65 5.00 7.50
C ALA A 20 -7.36 5.67 8.00
N ARG A 21 -6.80 5.11 9.08
CA ARG A 21 -5.58 5.56 9.73
C ARG A 21 -4.36 5.42 8.83
N ALA A 22 -4.14 4.25 8.23
CA ALA A 22 -3.00 4.02 7.34
C ALA A 22 -3.09 4.92 6.10
N PHE A 23 -4.27 5.04 5.50
CA PHE A 23 -4.50 5.93 4.38
C PHE A 23 -4.23 7.39 4.75
N ALA A 24 -4.70 7.84 5.92
CA ALA A 24 -4.45 9.20 6.37
C ALA A 24 -2.95 9.50 6.53
N LYS A 25 -2.17 8.55 7.04
CA LYS A 25 -0.72 8.68 7.13
C LYS A 25 -0.03 8.72 5.78
N MET A 26 -0.39 7.83 4.85
CA MET A 26 0.17 7.87 3.49
C MET A 26 -0.10 9.22 2.80
N ALA A 27 -1.32 9.74 2.91
CA ALA A 27 -1.67 11.02 2.33
C ALA A 27 -0.95 12.19 3.01
N GLU A 28 -0.73 12.13 4.33
CA GLU A 28 0.08 13.11 5.07
C GLU A 28 1.53 13.13 4.56
N PHE A 29 2.18 11.96 4.44
CA PHE A 29 3.55 11.84 3.95
C PHE A 29 3.68 12.27 2.48
N ALA A 30 2.77 11.82 1.62
CA ALA A 30 2.75 12.20 0.21
C ALA A 30 2.56 13.72 0.02
N ALA A 31 1.67 14.35 0.80
CA ALA A 31 1.46 15.79 0.79
C ALA A 31 2.71 16.58 1.21
N LYS A 32 3.44 16.11 2.24
CA LYS A 32 4.73 16.70 2.67
C LYS A 32 5.81 16.64 1.58
N ARG A 33 5.71 15.68 0.65
CA ARG A 33 6.66 15.46 -0.45
C ARG A 33 6.03 15.69 -1.82
N SER A 34 5.08 16.62 -1.98
CA SER A 34 4.24 16.78 -3.18
C SER A 34 4.95 17.02 -4.53
N GLN A 35 6.27 17.23 -4.56
CA GLN A 35 7.05 17.42 -5.79
C GLN A 35 7.90 16.19 -6.18
N ARG A 36 8.00 15.19 -5.31
CA ARG A 36 8.82 13.97 -5.51
C ARG A 36 8.09 12.75 -5.00
N GLU A 37 8.43 11.59 -5.52
CA GLU A 37 7.94 10.35 -4.94
C GLU A 37 8.46 10.20 -3.51
N THR A 38 7.67 9.57 -2.67
CA THR A 38 8.05 9.14 -1.32
C THR A 38 7.31 7.85 -1.03
N GLY A 39 7.66 7.14 0.04
CA GLY A 39 7.07 5.85 0.30
C GLY A 39 7.63 5.17 1.53
N GLY A 40 7.25 3.94 1.77
CA GLY A 40 7.63 3.19 2.96
C GLY A 40 7.04 1.80 2.96
N ILE A 41 7.04 1.17 4.13
CA ILE A 41 6.51 -0.17 4.31
C ILE A 41 5.06 -0.14 4.81
N LEU A 42 4.33 -1.20 4.47
CA LEU A 42 2.97 -1.46 4.95
C LEU A 42 3.00 -2.51 6.05
N ILE A 43 2.21 -2.29 7.10
CA ILE A 43 2.19 -3.14 8.30
C ILE A 43 0.75 -3.46 8.70
N GLY A 44 0.51 -4.71 9.08
CA GLY A 44 -0.80 -5.20 9.51
C GLY A 44 -0.84 -6.73 9.57
N HIS A 45 -1.92 -7.35 9.12
CA HIS A 45 -2.11 -8.80 9.19
C HIS A 45 -2.72 -9.38 7.91
N TYR A 46 -2.48 -10.68 7.71
CA TYR A 46 -3.24 -11.53 6.80
C TYR A 46 -4.16 -12.47 7.60
N SER A 47 -5.26 -12.89 6.99
CA SER A 47 -5.93 -14.14 7.37
C SER A 47 -5.01 -15.34 7.19
N GLU A 48 -5.31 -16.45 7.87
CA GLU A 48 -4.47 -17.66 7.84
C GLU A 48 -4.28 -18.23 6.43
N ASP A 49 -5.32 -18.12 5.59
CA ASP A 49 -5.32 -18.56 4.19
C ASP A 49 -4.72 -17.53 3.21
N LEU A 50 -4.24 -16.39 3.73
CA LEU A 50 -3.67 -15.27 2.97
C LEU A 50 -4.62 -14.65 1.94
N THR A 51 -5.94 -14.81 2.07
CA THR A 51 -6.92 -14.23 1.15
C THR A 51 -7.33 -12.82 1.54
N ILE A 52 -7.31 -12.49 2.84
CA ILE A 52 -7.69 -11.18 3.36
C ILE A 52 -6.46 -10.53 3.99
N ALA A 53 -6.14 -9.31 3.57
CA ALA A 53 -5.11 -8.47 4.18
C ALA A 53 -5.75 -7.22 4.79
N ARG A 54 -5.33 -6.87 6.01
CA ARG A 54 -5.69 -5.60 6.66
C ARG A 54 -4.44 -4.80 6.94
N ILE A 55 -4.29 -3.67 6.25
CA ILE A 55 -3.17 -2.73 6.39
C ILE A 55 -3.55 -1.67 7.43
N GLU A 56 -2.86 -1.69 8.57
CA GLU A 56 -3.18 -0.86 9.74
C GLU A 56 -2.21 0.31 9.93
N ALA A 57 -1.02 0.22 9.35
CA ALA A 57 -0.04 1.28 9.35
C ALA A 57 0.78 1.34 8.06
N ALA A 58 1.23 2.55 7.74
CA ALA A 58 2.20 2.84 6.71
C ALA A 58 3.34 3.65 7.36
N SER A 59 4.60 3.29 7.09
CA SER A 59 5.76 4.06 7.56
C SER A 59 5.98 5.29 6.67
N ASP A 60 6.69 6.28 7.19
CA ASP A 60 7.33 7.32 6.36
C ASP A 60 8.52 6.73 5.57
N GLU A 61 9.13 7.54 4.72
CA GLU A 61 10.38 7.19 4.04
C GLU A 61 11.53 7.05 5.03
N PRO A 62 12.30 5.94 4.97
CA PRO A 62 13.54 5.84 5.71
C PRO A 62 14.49 7.01 5.37
N PRO A 63 15.28 7.53 6.31
CA PRO A 63 16.15 8.70 6.08
C PRO A 63 17.20 8.51 4.98
N ASP A 64 17.58 7.26 4.69
CA ASP A 64 18.52 6.89 3.63
C ASP A 64 17.85 6.64 2.27
N SER A 65 16.55 6.92 2.15
CA SER A 65 15.81 6.82 0.89
C SER A 65 16.27 7.86 -0.12
N ARG A 66 16.13 7.53 -1.39
CA ARG A 66 16.43 8.42 -2.52
C ARG A 66 15.21 8.56 -3.40
N ALA A 67 14.93 9.77 -3.87
CA ALA A 67 13.76 10.03 -4.67
C ALA A 67 13.96 11.15 -5.69
N GLY A 68 13.26 11.02 -6.81
CA GLY A 68 13.04 12.07 -7.80
C GLY A 68 11.55 12.29 -8.04
N ARG A 69 11.21 13.02 -9.10
CA ARG A 69 9.82 13.33 -9.44
C ARG A 69 9.00 12.09 -9.84
N THR A 70 9.66 11.08 -10.41
CA THR A 70 9.05 9.89 -11.04
C THR A 70 9.81 8.61 -10.70
N TRP A 71 10.53 8.60 -9.57
CA TRP A 71 11.21 7.42 -9.07
C TRP A 71 11.44 7.51 -7.56
N PHE A 72 11.36 6.38 -6.89
CA PHE A 72 11.64 6.21 -5.47
C PHE A 72 12.46 4.95 -5.23
N VAL A 73 13.49 5.07 -4.39
CA VAL A 73 14.29 3.96 -3.88
C VAL A 73 14.26 4.02 -2.37
N ARG A 74 13.52 3.09 -1.75
CA ARG A 74 13.35 3.03 -0.30
C ARG A 74 14.65 2.62 0.38
N GLY A 75 15.10 3.42 1.34
CA GLY A 75 16.18 3.09 2.27
C GLY A 75 15.74 2.03 3.30
N GLN A 76 16.58 1.70 4.27
CA GLN A 76 16.26 0.68 5.28
C GLN A 76 16.52 1.11 6.73
N VAL A 77 17.12 2.28 6.93
CA VAL A 77 17.48 2.76 8.28
C VAL A 77 16.22 2.90 9.14
N GLY A 78 16.24 2.28 10.32
CA GLY A 78 15.15 2.30 11.30
C GLY A 78 14.00 1.31 11.04
N LEU A 79 13.91 0.68 9.86
CA LEU A 79 12.81 -0.23 9.56
C LEU A 79 12.81 -1.50 10.42
N ALA A 80 13.99 -2.00 10.78
CA ALA A 80 14.12 -3.17 11.65
C ALA A 80 13.46 -2.93 13.01
N GLU A 81 13.65 -1.75 13.61
CA GLU A 81 13.06 -1.40 14.91
C GLU A 81 11.54 -1.25 14.82
N ILE A 82 11.05 -0.65 13.74
CA ILE A 82 9.61 -0.52 13.45
C ILE A 82 8.98 -1.91 13.35
N LEU A 83 9.59 -2.81 12.57
CA LEU A 83 9.09 -4.17 12.38
C LEU A 83 9.19 -5.02 13.64
N GLN A 84 10.24 -4.89 14.44
CA GLN A 84 10.37 -5.58 15.73
C GLN A 84 9.30 -5.14 16.73
N ARG A 85 8.91 -3.86 16.73
CA ARG A 85 7.80 -3.37 17.56
C ARG A 85 6.47 -3.92 17.06
N ALA A 86 6.22 -3.84 15.76
CA ALA A 86 5.00 -4.38 15.16
C ALA A 86 4.87 -5.89 15.45
N TRP A 87 5.96 -6.65 15.33
CA TRP A 87 5.97 -8.09 15.58
C TRP A 87 5.53 -8.44 17.01
N ARG A 88 6.03 -7.70 18.01
CA ARG A 88 5.62 -7.86 19.42
C ARG A 88 4.13 -7.56 19.65
N GLU A 89 3.55 -6.76 18.78
CA GLU A 89 2.13 -6.39 18.78
C GLU A 89 1.31 -7.29 17.83
N GLY A 90 1.89 -8.40 17.35
CA GLY A 90 1.26 -9.36 16.45
C GLY A 90 1.13 -8.90 15.00
N ARG A 91 1.68 -7.74 14.64
CA ARG A 91 1.60 -7.12 13.30
C ARG A 91 2.86 -7.38 12.48
N TYR A 92 2.67 -7.51 11.17
CA TYR A 92 3.71 -7.97 10.25
C TYR A 92 3.86 -7.04 9.05
N TYR A 93 5.02 -7.13 8.40
CA TYR A 93 5.26 -6.52 7.09
C TYR A 93 4.31 -7.14 6.05
N LEU A 94 3.58 -6.29 5.32
CA LEU A 94 2.66 -6.70 4.27
C LEU A 94 3.09 -6.29 2.87
N GLY A 95 4.05 -5.36 2.74
CA GLY A 95 4.48 -4.88 1.44
C GLY A 95 4.98 -3.44 1.46
N GLU A 96 4.89 -2.79 0.32
CA GLU A 96 5.45 -1.47 0.04
C GLU A 96 4.34 -0.48 -0.34
N TRP A 97 4.59 0.79 -0.09
CA TRP A 97 3.80 1.86 -0.67
C TRP A 97 4.69 2.98 -1.18
N HIS A 98 4.21 3.71 -2.19
CA HIS A 98 4.83 4.97 -2.62
C HIS A 98 3.83 5.91 -3.28
N SER A 99 4.27 7.14 -3.56
CA SER A 99 3.46 8.20 -4.16
C SER A 99 3.82 8.46 -5.62
N HIS A 100 2.82 8.84 -6.41
CA HIS A 100 2.95 9.35 -7.78
C HIS A 100 2.44 10.80 -7.83
N PRO A 101 3.30 11.82 -7.60
CA PRO A 101 2.85 13.22 -7.46
C PRO A 101 2.18 13.78 -8.71
N GLY A 102 0.89 14.12 -8.59
CA GLY A 102 0.11 14.71 -9.68
C GLY A 102 -0.18 13.74 -10.84
N ALA A 103 0.06 12.44 -10.65
CA ALA A 103 -0.14 11.41 -11.68
C ALA A 103 -1.09 10.30 -11.19
N SER A 104 -1.53 9.44 -12.11
CA SER A 104 -2.35 8.28 -11.78
C SER A 104 -1.63 7.36 -10.77
N PRO A 105 -2.36 6.71 -9.83
CA PRO A 105 -1.78 5.71 -8.95
C PRO A 105 -1.50 4.38 -9.66
N ALA A 106 -1.67 4.27 -10.98
CA ALA A 106 -1.37 3.04 -11.71
C ALA A 106 0.13 2.67 -11.59
N PRO A 107 0.47 1.40 -11.29
CA PRO A 107 1.86 0.97 -11.19
C PRO A 107 2.56 1.02 -12.55
N SER A 108 3.81 1.47 -12.55
CA SER A 108 4.68 1.41 -13.72
C SER A 108 5.25 -0.01 -13.93
N GLY A 109 5.83 -0.26 -15.10
CA GLY A 109 6.55 -1.51 -15.36
C GLY A 109 7.66 -1.81 -14.32
N PRO A 110 8.51 -0.83 -13.97
CA PRO A 110 9.47 -0.97 -12.87
C PRO A 110 8.82 -1.33 -11.52
N ASP A 111 7.69 -0.75 -11.16
CA ASP A 111 6.97 -1.04 -9.90
C ASP A 111 6.53 -2.51 -9.84
N LEU A 112 5.89 -2.98 -10.91
CA LEU A 112 5.45 -4.37 -11.04
C LEU A 112 6.65 -5.34 -11.00
N SER A 113 7.75 -4.98 -11.66
CA SER A 113 8.99 -5.77 -11.64
C SER A 113 9.59 -5.86 -10.24
N ALA A 114 9.61 -4.74 -9.50
CA ALA A 114 10.17 -4.68 -8.15
C ALA A 114 9.37 -5.57 -7.18
N ILE A 115 8.05 -5.40 -7.12
CA ILE A 115 7.21 -6.19 -6.20
C ILE A 115 7.20 -7.68 -6.58
N ALA A 116 7.24 -8.02 -7.87
CA ALA A 116 7.35 -9.41 -8.33
C ALA A 116 8.70 -10.05 -8.00
N LYS A 117 9.80 -9.28 -8.05
CA LYS A 117 11.13 -9.74 -7.61
C LYS A 117 11.16 -9.97 -6.10
N MET A 118 10.59 -9.06 -5.31
CA MET A 118 10.48 -9.22 -3.86
C MET A 118 9.68 -10.47 -3.49
N ALA A 119 8.53 -10.68 -4.14
CA ALA A 119 7.70 -11.85 -3.88
C ALA A 119 8.46 -13.16 -4.13
N ARG A 120 9.23 -13.24 -5.22
CA ARG A 120 10.04 -14.43 -5.58
C ARG A 120 11.30 -14.62 -4.74
N HIS A 121 11.74 -13.62 -3.98
CA HIS A 121 13.00 -13.70 -3.27
C HIS A 121 12.92 -14.79 -2.18
N PRO A 122 13.84 -15.78 -2.17
CA PRO A 122 13.70 -17.00 -1.37
C PRO A 122 13.74 -16.74 0.14
N THR A 123 14.46 -15.71 0.57
CA THR A 123 14.54 -15.31 1.99
C THR A 123 13.42 -14.36 2.43
N PHE A 124 12.53 -13.97 1.51
CA PHE A 124 11.47 -13.01 1.82
C PHE A 124 10.23 -13.74 2.34
N ILE A 125 9.97 -13.59 3.64
CA ILE A 125 8.93 -14.34 4.34
C ILE A 125 7.52 -13.86 3.96
N CYS A 126 7.35 -12.62 3.48
CA CYS A 126 6.03 -12.18 3.00
C CYS A 126 5.62 -12.98 1.76
N HIS A 127 4.55 -13.77 1.88
CA HIS A 127 4.12 -14.69 0.82
C HIS A 127 3.39 -14.00 -0.32
N ARG A 128 2.69 -12.89 -0.03
CA ARG A 128 1.87 -12.17 -1.00
C ARG A 128 2.01 -10.65 -0.86
N PRO A 129 3.21 -10.06 -1.06
CA PRO A 129 3.41 -8.65 -0.78
C PRO A 129 2.46 -7.76 -1.57
N ILE A 130 1.96 -6.72 -0.90
CA ILE A 130 1.06 -5.71 -1.46
C ILE A 130 1.88 -4.49 -1.87
N LEU A 131 1.60 -3.96 -3.05
CA LEU A 131 2.01 -2.62 -3.44
C LEU A 131 0.79 -1.70 -3.41
N VAL A 132 0.84 -0.62 -2.63
CA VAL A 132 -0.17 0.45 -2.67
C VAL A 132 0.46 1.73 -3.21
N ILE A 133 -0.14 2.33 -4.23
CA ILE A 133 0.32 3.60 -4.78
C ILE A 133 -0.73 4.67 -4.52
N ILE A 134 -0.30 5.81 -3.99
CA ILE A 134 -1.12 7.02 -3.85
C ILE A 134 -0.77 8.03 -4.95
N GLY A 135 -1.78 8.47 -5.70
CA GLY A 135 -1.63 9.39 -6.82
C GLY A 135 -2.63 10.55 -6.75
N GLY A 136 -2.66 11.35 -7.81
CA GLY A 136 -3.56 12.49 -7.97
C GLY A 136 -3.15 13.68 -7.11
N ASN A 137 -4.15 14.45 -6.65
CA ASN A 137 -3.94 15.58 -5.76
C ASN A 137 -4.06 15.12 -4.29
N PHE A 138 -2.92 14.98 -3.61
CA PHE A 138 -2.85 14.48 -2.23
C PHE A 138 -3.64 15.29 -1.20
N HIS A 139 -3.86 16.59 -1.44
CA HIS A 139 -4.54 17.48 -0.52
C HIS A 139 -6.06 17.47 -0.67
N GLN A 140 -6.56 17.18 -1.88
CA GLN A 140 -7.98 17.28 -2.21
C GLN A 140 -8.61 15.91 -2.45
N GLN A 141 -8.07 15.16 -3.41
CA GLN A 141 -8.65 13.89 -3.84
C GLN A 141 -7.53 12.90 -4.17
N PRO A 142 -6.85 12.37 -3.13
CA PRO A 142 -5.87 11.30 -3.32
C PRO A 142 -6.57 10.07 -3.92
N LEU A 143 -5.97 9.55 -4.99
CA LEU A 143 -6.37 8.30 -5.63
C LEU A 143 -5.46 7.18 -5.16
N LEU A 144 -5.97 5.95 -5.13
CA LEU A 144 -5.21 4.77 -4.69
C LEU A 144 -5.31 3.66 -5.73
N SER A 145 -4.24 2.88 -5.82
CA SER A 145 -4.26 1.55 -6.41
C SER A 145 -3.66 0.55 -5.44
N ALA A 146 -4.05 -0.72 -5.56
CA ALA A 146 -3.46 -1.82 -4.82
C ALA A 146 -3.15 -2.97 -5.78
N THR A 147 -1.99 -3.59 -5.60
CA THR A 147 -1.53 -4.73 -6.41
C THR A 147 -0.96 -5.79 -5.48
N LEU A 148 -1.35 -7.06 -5.69
CA LEU A 148 -0.74 -8.21 -5.02
C LEU A 148 0.31 -8.83 -5.92
N ALA A 149 1.41 -9.32 -5.33
CA ALA A 149 2.36 -10.17 -6.04
C ALA A 149 2.39 -11.58 -5.42
N ALA A 150 2.24 -12.60 -6.25
CA ALA A 150 2.35 -14.00 -5.83
C ALA A 150 3.81 -14.46 -5.81
N LYS A 151 4.11 -15.55 -5.08
CA LYS A 151 5.42 -16.22 -5.08
C LYS A 151 5.89 -16.66 -6.46
N THR A 152 4.98 -16.84 -7.42
CA THR A 152 5.29 -17.12 -8.84
C THR A 152 5.84 -15.89 -9.59
N GLY A 153 5.73 -14.69 -9.01
CA GLY A 153 6.05 -13.41 -9.64
C GLY A 153 4.88 -12.80 -10.43
N VAL A 154 3.73 -13.47 -10.50
CA VAL A 154 2.51 -12.91 -11.11
C VAL A 154 1.99 -11.78 -10.23
N THR A 155 1.73 -10.62 -10.84
CA THR A 155 1.10 -9.48 -10.19
C THR A 155 -0.37 -9.37 -10.56
N THR A 156 -1.23 -9.08 -9.58
CA THR A 156 -2.68 -8.90 -9.76
C THR A 156 -3.07 -7.53 -9.24
N GLN A 157 -3.48 -6.63 -10.13
CA GLN A 157 -4.06 -5.36 -9.74
C GLN A 157 -5.47 -5.59 -9.19
N LEU A 158 -5.76 -4.99 -8.04
CA LEU A 158 -7.05 -5.11 -7.37
C LEU A 158 -7.99 -3.99 -7.81
N ARG A 159 -9.28 -4.31 -7.86
CA ARG A 159 -10.34 -3.34 -8.13
C ARG A 159 -10.70 -2.66 -6.82
N ALA A 160 -10.72 -1.32 -6.81
CA ALA A 160 -11.28 -0.60 -5.69
C ALA A 160 -12.78 -0.87 -5.62
N GLU A 161 -13.27 -1.26 -4.45
CA GLU A 161 -14.70 -1.31 -4.22
C GLU A 161 -15.18 0.14 -4.10
N LEU A 162 -16.00 0.56 -5.05
CA LEU A 162 -16.82 1.73 -4.82
C LEU A 162 -17.73 1.35 -3.66
N TYR A 163 -17.70 2.12 -2.58
CA TYR A 163 -18.78 2.07 -1.61
C TYR A 163 -20.06 2.35 -2.40
N SER A 164 -20.82 1.30 -2.73
CA SER A 164 -22.23 1.47 -3.03
C SER A 164 -22.80 2.06 -1.75
N ASN A 165 -23.30 3.28 -1.81
CA ASN A 165 -24.03 3.86 -0.71
C ASN A 165 -25.24 2.96 -0.39
N GLU A 166 -25.09 1.97 0.49
CA GLU A 166 -26.21 1.24 1.11
C GLU A 166 -27.02 2.14 2.06
N HIS A 167 -26.76 3.45 2.07
CA HIS A 167 -27.66 4.46 2.64
C HIS A 167 -28.58 5.17 1.63
N GLU A 168 -28.50 4.90 0.32
CA GLU A 168 -29.49 5.41 -0.66
C GLU A 168 -30.77 4.56 -0.76
N ARG A 169 -30.88 3.46 0.01
CA ARG A 169 -32.06 2.56 -0.04
C ARG A 169 -33.08 2.75 1.09
N LEU A 170 -32.91 3.74 1.95
CA LEU A 170 -33.86 4.09 3.02
C LEU A 170 -34.56 5.45 2.82
N LEU A 171 -34.55 6.01 1.61
CA LEU A 171 -35.40 7.15 1.23
C LEU A 171 -36.33 6.81 0.05
N ARG A 172 -37.07 5.71 0.20
CA ARG A 172 -38.43 5.61 -0.34
C ARG A 172 -39.41 5.61 0.82
#